data_AF-A0A2U1UVR9-F1
#
_entry.id   AF-A0A2U1UVR9-F1
#
_cell.length_a   1.000
_cell.length_b   1.000
_cell.length_c   1.000
_cell.angle_alpha   90.00
_cell.angle_beta   90.00
_cell.angle_gamma   90.00
#
_symmetry.space_group_name_H-M   'P 1'
#
loop_
_entity.id
_entity.type
_entity.pdbx_description
1 polymer ?
#
loop_
_entity_poly.entity_id
_entity_poly.type
_entity_poly.pdbx_seq_one_letter_code
_entity_poly.pdbx_strand_id
1 'polypeptide(L)'
;MIAYKPELTTAPKHGHKSLLYSDVVTDLNTLDFVDIAVLGIPYGSAYSIDEVSNDQTHAPTAVRQATDRALRSFERYDFDIGGPMMDNQPIRMVDCGDIAGDARELNRHYDAAEAVVRKILALGGMPLIIGGDHGIPIPVLRALDSVGPITLIHIDAHLDWRQEVNGVTDGYSSPIRRASEMAHVGEIFQIGLRANGSARQEEVDAALAYGAHLITAHELHDAGPEDILSRIPDGGNYYITMDADGIDPTIMPAVNGPALGGVTYGEARKLIHGLVKKGRVVGMDIVEITPKKDVNNITAITACRFFINLIGMAVRAGYFKKTSAS
;
A
#
# COMPACT_ATOMS: atom_id res chain seq x y z
N MET A 1 9.81 0.00 -20.92
CA MET A 1 8.47 -0.02 -20.33
C MET A 1 7.55 -0.89 -21.16
N ILE A 2 6.89 -1.85 -20.52
CA ILE A 2 5.87 -2.70 -21.14
C ILE A 2 4.58 -1.87 -21.27
N ALA A 3 3.92 -1.89 -22.43
CA ALA A 3 2.60 -1.29 -22.59
C ALA A 3 1.54 -2.15 -21.90
N TYR A 4 0.51 -1.53 -21.30
CA TYR A 4 -0.61 -2.27 -20.70
C TYR A 4 -1.25 -3.24 -21.71
N LYS A 5 -1.54 -4.45 -21.24
CA LYS A 5 -2.33 -5.45 -21.96
C LYS A 5 -3.30 -6.17 -21.01
N PRO A 6 -4.49 -6.61 -21.46
CA PRO A 6 -5.49 -7.25 -20.60
C PRO A 6 -4.98 -8.50 -19.86
N GLU A 7 -4.06 -9.25 -20.46
CA GLU A 7 -3.49 -10.48 -19.90
C GLU A 7 -2.54 -10.25 -18.72
N LEU A 8 -2.22 -9.01 -18.36
CA LEU A 8 -1.33 -8.70 -17.24
C LEU A 8 -1.99 -8.93 -15.87
N THR A 9 -3.32 -8.94 -15.82
CA THR A 9 -4.10 -9.18 -14.60
C THR A 9 -4.94 -10.44 -14.70
N THR A 10 -5.10 -11.13 -13.57
CA THR A 10 -5.87 -12.37 -13.44
C THR A 10 -6.92 -12.23 -12.35
N ALA A 11 -8.10 -12.82 -12.53
CA ALA A 11 -9.13 -12.74 -11.50
C ALA A 11 -8.67 -13.40 -10.18
N PRO A 12 -9.16 -12.94 -9.01
CA PRO A 12 -8.78 -13.51 -7.73
C PRO A 12 -9.04 -15.02 -7.66
N LYS A 13 -8.03 -15.76 -7.19
CA LYS A 13 -7.95 -17.22 -7.39
C LYS A 13 -8.98 -18.01 -6.58
N HIS A 14 -9.31 -17.59 -5.34
CA HIS A 14 -10.12 -18.38 -4.41
C HIS A 14 -11.01 -17.53 -3.45
N GLY A 15 -12.21 -18.03 -3.12
CA GLY A 15 -13.06 -17.47 -2.06
C GLY A 15 -13.85 -16.21 -2.45
N HIS A 16 -14.06 -15.29 -1.50
CA HIS A 16 -14.70 -14.00 -1.74
C HIS A 16 -13.96 -13.28 -2.88
N LYS A 17 -14.67 -12.96 -3.97
CA LYS A 17 -14.05 -12.74 -5.29
C LYS A 17 -13.41 -11.37 -5.48
N SER A 18 -13.65 -10.43 -4.58
CA SER A 18 -13.14 -9.07 -4.66
C SER A 18 -12.97 -8.45 -3.28
N LEU A 19 -12.19 -7.37 -3.21
CA LEU A 19 -12.06 -6.56 -2.01
C LEU A 19 -13.29 -5.65 -1.85
N LEU A 20 -13.90 -5.65 -0.66
CA LEU A 20 -14.96 -4.72 -0.27
C LEU A 20 -16.15 -4.67 -1.23
N TYR A 21 -16.55 -5.84 -1.76
CA TYR A 21 -17.67 -6.00 -2.70
C TYR A 21 -17.54 -5.23 -4.01
N SER A 22 -16.33 -4.84 -4.41
CA SER A 22 -16.09 -4.17 -5.69
C SER A 22 -16.29 -5.10 -6.89
N ASP A 23 -16.64 -4.54 -8.04
CA ASP A 23 -16.79 -5.30 -9.28
C ASP A 23 -15.42 -5.75 -9.80
N VAL A 24 -15.30 -7.02 -10.20
CA VAL A 24 -14.05 -7.56 -10.77
C VAL A 24 -13.92 -7.14 -12.24
N VAL A 25 -12.86 -6.41 -12.59
CA VAL A 25 -12.56 -5.96 -13.95
C VAL A 25 -11.10 -6.22 -14.29
N THR A 26 -10.83 -7.31 -15.00
CA THR A 26 -9.45 -7.69 -15.40
C THR A 26 -9.02 -7.10 -16.74
N ASP A 27 -9.94 -6.51 -17.52
CA ASP A 27 -9.60 -5.74 -18.73
C ASP A 27 -9.94 -4.26 -18.54
N LEU A 28 -8.93 -3.48 -18.17
CA LEU A 28 -9.02 -2.04 -17.94
C LEU A 28 -9.29 -1.24 -19.22
N ASN A 29 -9.17 -1.83 -20.42
CA ASN A 29 -9.56 -1.15 -21.66
C ASN A 29 -11.08 -1.04 -21.83
N THR A 30 -11.85 -1.78 -21.04
CA THR A 30 -13.32 -1.70 -21.00
C THR A 30 -13.83 -0.53 -20.15
N LEU A 31 -12.94 0.20 -19.47
CA LEU A 31 -13.27 1.31 -18.59
C LEU A 31 -12.95 2.65 -19.27
N ASP A 32 -13.90 3.58 -19.21
CA ASP A 32 -13.67 4.99 -19.59
C ASP A 32 -13.08 5.81 -18.44
N PHE A 33 -13.41 5.46 -17.20
CA PHE A 33 -12.90 6.07 -15.97
C PHE A 33 -13.07 5.09 -14.81
N VAL A 34 -12.29 5.29 -13.75
CA VAL A 34 -12.43 4.61 -12.46
C VAL A 34 -12.04 5.57 -11.33
N ASP A 35 -12.75 5.53 -10.20
CA ASP A 35 -12.42 6.38 -9.05
C ASP A 35 -11.39 5.68 -8.15
N ILE A 36 -11.59 4.38 -7.89
CA ILE A 36 -10.73 3.56 -7.03
C ILE A 36 -10.50 2.20 -7.71
N ALA A 37 -9.26 1.74 -7.76
CA ALA A 37 -8.92 0.44 -8.33
C ALA A 37 -8.08 -0.37 -7.35
N VAL A 38 -8.55 -1.57 -7.02
CA VAL A 38 -7.82 -2.53 -6.19
C VAL A 38 -6.96 -3.42 -7.09
N LEU A 39 -5.71 -3.66 -6.72
CA LEU A 39 -4.81 -4.55 -7.45
C LEU A 39 -3.99 -5.40 -6.49
N GLY A 40 -3.99 -6.71 -6.69
CA GLY A 40 -3.06 -7.61 -6.01
C GLY A 40 -1.73 -7.71 -6.77
N ILE A 41 -0.62 -7.60 -6.05
CA ILE A 41 0.72 -7.83 -6.62
C ILE A 41 1.42 -8.89 -5.75
N PRO A 42 1.16 -10.18 -5.99
CA PRO A 42 1.52 -11.24 -5.04
C PRO A 42 3.01 -11.60 -5.01
N TYR A 43 3.76 -11.32 -6.09
CA TYR A 43 5.15 -11.75 -6.23
C TYR A 43 6.09 -10.55 -6.11
N GLY A 44 7.22 -10.73 -5.42
CA GLY A 44 8.30 -9.75 -5.32
C GLY A 44 9.62 -10.23 -5.91
N SER A 45 10.66 -9.41 -5.81
CA SER A 45 12.02 -9.76 -6.25
C SER A 45 12.76 -10.50 -5.13
N ALA A 46 12.62 -11.82 -5.14
CA ALA A 46 13.13 -12.72 -4.11
C ALA A 46 14.68 -12.74 -4.01
N TYR A 47 15.22 -12.89 -2.79
CA TYR A 47 16.67 -13.02 -2.55
C TYR A 47 17.20 -14.43 -2.75
N SER A 48 16.31 -15.42 -2.86
CA SER A 48 16.62 -16.81 -3.11
C SER A 48 15.51 -17.48 -3.93
N ILE A 49 15.80 -18.63 -4.55
CA ILE A 49 14.80 -19.35 -5.36
C ILE A 49 13.61 -19.85 -4.54
N ASP A 50 13.83 -20.19 -3.27
CA ASP A 50 12.80 -20.68 -2.36
C ASP A 50 11.80 -19.58 -1.96
N GLU A 51 12.20 -18.31 -2.06
CA GLU A 51 11.37 -17.15 -1.70
C GLU A 51 10.43 -16.70 -2.82
N VAL A 52 10.65 -17.11 -4.08
CA VAL A 52 9.86 -16.68 -5.25
C VAL A 52 8.36 -16.93 -5.06
N SER A 53 8.00 -18.02 -4.37
CA SER A 53 6.61 -18.34 -4.04
C SER A 53 6.42 -18.56 -2.54
N ASN A 54 6.82 -17.57 -1.75
CA ASN A 54 6.59 -17.56 -0.30
C ASN A 54 5.09 -17.44 0.05
N ASP A 55 4.77 -17.50 1.35
CA ASP A 55 3.38 -17.47 1.82
C ASP A 55 2.66 -16.13 1.57
N GLN A 56 3.39 -15.03 1.45
CA GLN A 56 2.83 -13.70 1.21
C GLN A 56 2.22 -13.57 -0.18
N THR A 57 2.58 -14.46 -1.12
CA THR A 57 1.90 -14.57 -2.41
C THR A 57 0.40 -14.86 -2.29
N HIS A 58 -0.06 -15.31 -1.12
CA HIS A 58 -1.46 -15.55 -0.81
C HIS A 58 -2.16 -14.35 -0.15
N ALA A 59 -1.44 -13.29 0.22
CA ALA A 59 -2.00 -12.12 0.90
C ALA A 59 -3.13 -11.43 0.12
N PRO A 60 -3.03 -11.21 -1.22
CA PRO A 60 -4.14 -10.62 -1.98
C PRO A 60 -5.43 -11.44 -1.90
N THR A 61 -5.34 -12.76 -1.78
CA THR A 61 -6.52 -13.61 -1.60
C THR A 61 -7.05 -13.53 -0.16
N ALA A 62 -6.16 -13.61 0.84
CA ALA A 62 -6.54 -13.57 2.25
C ALA A 62 -7.23 -12.24 2.65
N VAL A 63 -6.71 -11.11 2.17
CA VAL A 63 -7.28 -9.78 2.42
C VAL A 63 -8.67 -9.66 1.78
N ARG A 64 -8.84 -10.08 0.51
CA ARG A 64 -10.17 -10.10 -0.14
C ARG A 64 -11.19 -10.93 0.64
N GLN A 65 -10.77 -12.09 1.18
CA GLN A 65 -11.63 -12.97 1.98
C GLN A 65 -12.03 -12.36 3.34
N ALA A 66 -11.29 -11.38 3.85
CA ALA A 66 -11.65 -10.67 5.08
C ALA A 66 -12.76 -9.61 4.88
N THR A 67 -13.18 -9.35 3.62
CA THR A 67 -14.21 -8.35 3.28
C THR A 67 -15.44 -8.45 4.17
N ASP A 68 -16.08 -9.62 4.25
CA ASP A 68 -17.34 -9.80 5.00
C ASP A 68 -17.21 -9.50 6.50
N ARG A 69 -15.98 -9.59 7.03
CA ARG A 69 -15.68 -9.28 8.43
C ARG A 69 -15.34 -7.81 8.65
N ALA A 70 -14.79 -7.13 7.64
CA ALA A 70 -14.38 -5.73 7.71
C ALA A 70 -15.48 -4.73 7.33
N LEU A 71 -16.36 -5.12 6.40
CA LEU A 71 -17.49 -4.33 5.91
C LEU A 71 -18.69 -5.24 5.69
N ARG A 72 -19.81 -4.98 6.37
CA ARG A 72 -21.03 -5.80 6.24
C ARG A 72 -21.87 -5.47 5.00
N SER A 73 -21.98 -4.19 4.65
CA SER A 73 -22.55 -3.69 3.39
C SER A 73 -22.25 -2.19 3.24
N PHE A 74 -22.36 -1.65 2.02
CA PHE A 74 -22.01 -0.24 1.73
C PHE A 74 -22.90 0.78 2.44
N GLU A 75 -24.13 0.42 2.80
CA GLU A 75 -25.11 1.33 3.41
C GLU A 75 -24.99 1.40 4.94
N ARG A 76 -24.18 0.53 5.56
CA ARG A 76 -24.03 0.52 7.03
C ARG A 76 -23.19 1.69 7.51
N TYR A 77 -23.61 2.26 8.63
CA TYR A 77 -22.87 3.32 9.30
C TYR A 77 -21.56 2.77 9.87
N ASP A 78 -20.46 3.39 9.49
CA ASP A 78 -19.13 3.10 10.02
C ASP A 78 -18.69 4.25 10.94
N PHE A 79 -18.46 3.94 12.21
CA PHE A 79 -18.10 4.92 13.23
C PHE A 79 -16.66 5.41 13.09
N ASP A 80 -15.78 4.67 12.41
CA ASP A 80 -14.41 5.11 12.20
C ASP A 80 -14.34 6.24 11.17
N ILE A 81 -15.27 6.32 10.22
CA ILE A 81 -15.28 7.34 9.16
C ILE A 81 -16.49 8.28 9.24
N GLY A 82 -17.43 8.04 10.16
CA GLY A 82 -18.58 8.90 10.41
C GLY A 82 -19.72 8.75 9.39
N GLY A 83 -19.97 7.53 8.90
CA GLY A 83 -21.05 7.25 7.95
C GLY A 83 -20.80 6.04 7.05
N PRO A 84 -21.63 5.81 6.03
CA PRO A 84 -21.40 4.78 5.01
C PRO A 84 -20.06 4.98 4.28
N MET A 85 -19.42 3.89 3.85
CA MET A 85 -18.08 3.96 3.23
C MET A 85 -18.04 4.88 2.00
N MET A 86 -19.01 4.72 1.09
CA MET A 86 -19.12 5.55 -0.11
C MET A 86 -19.89 6.86 0.13
N ASP A 87 -20.30 7.16 1.36
CA ASP A 87 -21.02 8.37 1.74
C ASP A 87 -22.26 8.66 0.85
N ASN A 88 -22.91 7.61 0.35
CA ASN A 88 -24.01 7.66 -0.62
C ASN A 88 -23.66 8.38 -1.95
N GLN A 89 -22.38 8.45 -2.30
CA GLN A 89 -21.91 9.02 -3.56
C GLN A 89 -21.72 7.91 -4.62
N PRO A 90 -21.90 8.22 -5.92
CA PRO A 90 -21.76 7.25 -7.01
C PRO A 90 -20.29 6.99 -7.36
N ILE A 91 -19.56 6.34 -6.43
CA ILE A 91 -18.14 6.03 -6.57
C ILE A 91 -17.95 4.74 -7.34
N ARG A 92 -17.18 4.76 -8.42
CA ARG A 92 -16.81 3.58 -9.21
C ARG A 92 -15.53 2.95 -8.66
N MET A 93 -15.70 1.94 -7.82
CA MET A 93 -14.63 1.09 -7.30
C MET A 93 -14.61 -0.27 -8.00
N VAL A 94 -13.44 -0.69 -8.48
CA VAL A 94 -13.25 -2.01 -9.13
C VAL A 94 -12.09 -2.78 -8.50
N ASP A 95 -12.14 -4.11 -8.60
CA ASP A 95 -11.01 -5.00 -8.32
C ASP A 95 -10.40 -5.48 -9.63
N CYS A 96 -9.17 -5.09 -9.89
CA CYS A 96 -8.45 -5.44 -11.11
C CYS A 96 -7.89 -6.86 -11.10
N GLY A 97 -8.06 -7.60 -10.00
CA GLY A 97 -7.46 -8.91 -9.82
C GLY A 97 -5.99 -8.82 -9.43
N ASP A 98 -5.19 -9.80 -9.84
CA ASP A 98 -3.80 -9.97 -9.44
C ASP A 98 -2.86 -9.89 -10.65
N ILE A 99 -1.70 -9.27 -10.47
CA ILE A 99 -0.60 -9.37 -11.44
C ILE A 99 -0.13 -10.82 -11.54
N ALA A 100 -0.12 -11.34 -12.76
CA ALA A 100 0.33 -12.71 -13.01
C ALA A 100 1.85 -12.83 -12.91
N GLY A 101 2.33 -13.88 -12.24
CA GLY A 101 3.73 -14.28 -12.29
C GLY A 101 4.07 -15.03 -13.59
N ASP A 102 5.31 -14.91 -14.06
CA ASP A 102 5.83 -15.68 -15.21
C ASP A 102 7.02 -16.53 -14.75
N ALA A 103 6.85 -17.85 -14.70
CA ALA A 103 7.89 -18.78 -14.27
C ALA A 103 9.13 -18.80 -15.20
N ARG A 104 9.03 -18.23 -16.40
CA ARG A 104 10.15 -18.14 -17.37
C ARG A 104 10.95 -16.84 -17.21
N GLU A 105 10.33 -15.81 -16.63
CA GLU A 105 10.89 -14.47 -16.48
C GLU A 105 10.47 -13.91 -15.12
N LEU A 106 11.17 -14.33 -14.06
CA LEU A 106 10.71 -14.14 -12.69
C LEU A 106 10.42 -12.68 -12.34
N ASN A 107 11.17 -11.70 -12.85
CA ASN A 107 10.98 -10.28 -12.53
C ASN A 107 9.99 -9.54 -13.44
N ARG A 108 9.41 -10.21 -14.45
CA ARG A 108 8.50 -9.58 -15.42
C ARG A 108 7.21 -9.03 -14.78
N HIS A 109 6.85 -9.53 -13.61
CA HIS A 109 5.71 -9.04 -12.84
C HIS A 109 5.88 -7.59 -12.37
N TYR A 110 7.10 -7.07 -12.18
CA TYR A 110 7.31 -5.65 -11.82
C TYR A 110 6.96 -4.73 -12.98
N ASP A 111 7.41 -5.05 -14.19
CA ASP A 111 7.05 -4.29 -15.39
C ASP A 111 5.54 -4.34 -15.67
N ALA A 112 4.93 -5.51 -15.42
CA ALA A 112 3.49 -5.68 -15.54
C ALA A 112 2.73 -4.84 -14.50
N ALA A 113 3.16 -4.87 -13.24
CA ALA A 113 2.60 -4.07 -12.16
C ALA A 113 2.68 -2.58 -12.49
N GLU A 114 3.85 -2.08 -12.90
CA GLU A 114 4.02 -0.68 -13.30
C GLU A 114 3.05 -0.30 -14.43
N ALA A 115 2.95 -1.14 -15.48
CA ALA A 115 2.05 -0.87 -16.61
C ALA A 115 0.56 -0.81 -16.21
N VAL A 116 0.13 -1.69 -15.30
CA VAL A 116 -1.24 -1.72 -14.80
C VAL A 116 -1.54 -0.52 -13.90
N VAL A 117 -0.62 -0.15 -13.00
CA VAL A 117 -0.78 1.04 -12.16
C VAL A 117 -0.84 2.31 -13.02
N ARG A 118 0.03 2.45 -14.04
CA ARG A 118 -0.04 3.56 -15.00
C ARG A 118 -1.41 3.62 -15.70
N LYS A 119 -1.98 2.48 -16.08
CA LYS A 119 -3.32 2.42 -16.69
C LYS A 119 -4.41 2.85 -15.71
N ILE A 120 -4.33 2.44 -14.43
CA ILE A 120 -5.25 2.89 -13.37
C ILE A 120 -5.21 4.41 -13.23
N LEU A 121 -4.01 5.00 -13.13
CA LEU A 121 -3.82 6.44 -13.00
C LEU A 121 -4.36 7.20 -14.22
N ALA A 122 -4.11 6.69 -15.43
CA ALA A 122 -4.63 7.28 -16.66
C ALA A 122 -6.16 7.28 -16.75
N LEU A 123 -6.84 6.38 -16.03
CA LEU A 123 -8.30 6.35 -15.90
C LEU A 123 -8.84 7.26 -14.79
N GLY A 124 -7.96 7.98 -14.09
CA GLY A 124 -8.30 8.83 -12.94
C GLY A 124 -8.38 8.11 -11.60
N GLY A 125 -7.99 6.83 -11.55
CA GLY A 125 -8.16 5.97 -10.38
C GLY A 125 -7.10 6.18 -9.31
N MET A 126 -7.53 6.09 -8.04
CA MET A 126 -6.65 5.92 -6.89
C MET A 126 -6.33 4.41 -6.71
N PRO A 127 -5.09 3.95 -6.93
CA PRO A 127 -4.71 2.56 -6.72
C PRO A 127 -4.68 2.19 -5.23
N LEU A 128 -5.28 1.05 -4.90
CA LEU A 128 -5.18 0.37 -3.62
C LEU A 128 -4.54 -1.00 -3.85
N ILE A 129 -3.33 -1.19 -3.34
CA ILE A 129 -2.52 -2.36 -3.66
C ILE A 129 -2.47 -3.31 -2.48
N ILE A 130 -2.71 -4.60 -2.73
CA ILE A 130 -2.42 -5.66 -1.78
C ILE A 130 -1.16 -6.36 -2.28
N GLY A 131 -0.05 -6.21 -1.56
CA GLY A 131 1.23 -6.76 -2.00
C GLY A 131 1.45 -8.21 -1.59
N GLY A 132 2.60 -8.72 -2.02
CA GLY A 132 3.33 -9.82 -1.39
C GLY A 132 4.34 -9.23 -0.40
N ASP A 133 5.63 -9.30 -0.74
CA ASP A 133 6.71 -8.72 0.06
C ASP A 133 6.81 -7.19 -0.08
N HIS A 134 7.70 -6.55 0.68
CA HIS A 134 7.89 -5.11 0.64
C HIS A 134 8.66 -4.61 -0.60
N GLY A 135 8.96 -5.44 -1.60
CA GLY A 135 9.51 -4.97 -2.88
C GLY A 135 8.42 -4.33 -3.77
N ILE A 136 7.16 -4.63 -3.49
CA ILE A 136 5.99 -4.19 -4.29
C ILE A 136 5.86 -2.68 -4.48
N PRO A 137 6.19 -1.80 -3.52
CA PRO A 137 6.12 -0.36 -3.75
C PRO A 137 7.02 0.11 -4.89
N ILE A 138 8.10 -0.60 -5.24
CA ILE A 138 9.05 -0.19 -6.29
C ILE A 138 8.33 0.04 -7.65
N PRO A 139 7.68 -0.96 -8.27
CA PRO A 139 6.97 -0.76 -9.53
C PRO A 139 5.77 0.19 -9.39
N VAL A 140 5.14 0.29 -8.22
CA VAL A 140 4.03 1.21 -7.99
C VAL A 140 4.52 2.66 -7.98
N LEU A 141 5.60 2.95 -7.27
CA LEU A 141 6.23 4.27 -7.21
C LEU A 141 6.78 4.69 -8.57
N ARG A 142 7.37 3.76 -9.36
CA ARG A 142 7.78 4.04 -10.75
C ARG A 142 6.60 4.56 -11.60
N ALA A 143 5.41 4.00 -11.42
CA ALA A 143 4.21 4.37 -12.17
C ALA A 143 3.65 5.76 -11.81
N LEU A 144 4.03 6.34 -10.67
CA LEU A 144 3.48 7.60 -10.16
C LEU A 144 4.25 8.85 -10.63
N ASP A 145 5.20 8.71 -11.56
CA ASP A 145 5.94 9.83 -12.16
C ASP A 145 5.05 10.95 -12.73
N SER A 146 3.90 10.60 -13.30
CA SER A 146 2.89 11.52 -13.83
C SER A 146 2.09 12.29 -12.76
N VAL A 147 2.22 11.91 -11.49
CA VAL A 147 1.50 12.49 -10.35
C VAL A 147 2.40 13.36 -9.47
N GLY A 148 3.72 13.19 -9.57
CA GLY A 148 4.69 13.84 -8.69
C GLY A 148 4.68 15.37 -8.68
N PRO A 149 5.31 16.00 -7.67
CA PRO A 149 6.11 15.37 -6.61
C PRO A 149 5.28 14.68 -5.52
N ILE A 150 5.77 13.55 -4.99
CA ILE A 150 5.12 12.75 -3.95
C ILE A 150 5.89 12.85 -2.65
N THR A 151 5.17 13.06 -1.55
CA THR A 151 5.69 12.79 -0.20
C THR A 151 5.35 11.35 0.17
N LEU A 152 6.38 10.53 0.35
CA LEU A 152 6.23 9.11 0.68
C LEU A 152 6.05 8.95 2.18
N ILE A 153 4.94 8.31 2.57
CA ILE A 153 4.65 7.93 3.95
C ILE A 153 4.87 6.43 4.07
N HIS A 154 5.94 6.06 4.76
CA HIS A 154 6.35 4.68 4.97
C HIS A 154 6.06 4.28 6.41
N ILE A 155 5.10 3.37 6.61
CA ILE A 155 4.75 2.83 7.93
C ILE A 155 5.35 1.43 8.03
N ASP A 156 6.39 1.28 8.84
CA ASP A 156 7.23 0.07 8.88
C ASP A 156 8.03 0.01 10.19
N ALA A 157 8.35 -1.19 10.67
CA ALA A 157 9.33 -1.41 11.72
C ALA A 157 10.76 -1.21 11.20
N HIS A 158 10.97 -1.46 9.91
CA HIS A 158 12.26 -1.54 9.25
C HIS A 158 12.55 -0.33 8.34
N LEU A 159 13.83 -0.15 8.03
CA LEU A 159 14.29 1.01 7.28
C LEU A 159 14.10 0.80 5.77
N ASP A 160 14.45 -0.38 5.24
CA ASP A 160 14.31 -0.72 3.80
C ASP A 160 15.14 0.13 2.82
N TRP A 161 16.37 0.42 3.24
CA TRP A 161 17.35 1.22 2.50
C TRP A 161 18.53 0.43 1.90
N ARG A 162 18.47 -0.91 1.89
CA ARG A 162 19.58 -1.73 1.38
C ARG A 162 19.85 -1.39 -0.08
N GLN A 163 21.12 -1.14 -0.42
CA GLN A 163 21.50 -0.97 -1.83
C GLN A 163 21.30 -2.27 -2.61
N GLU A 164 21.72 -3.38 -2.02
CA GLU A 164 21.53 -4.74 -2.52
C GLU A 164 21.54 -5.76 -1.38
N VAL A 165 20.93 -6.91 -1.66
CA VAL A 165 21.02 -8.13 -0.85
C VAL A 165 21.16 -9.31 -1.82
N ASN A 166 22.23 -10.11 -1.66
CA ASN A 166 22.51 -11.26 -2.51
C ASN A 166 22.52 -10.96 -4.03
N GLY A 167 22.96 -9.78 -4.46
CA GLY A 167 22.94 -9.35 -5.86
C GLY A 167 21.61 -8.76 -6.34
N VAL A 168 20.57 -8.73 -5.49
CA VAL A 168 19.24 -8.21 -5.83
C VAL A 168 19.11 -6.77 -5.30
N THR A 169 18.76 -5.83 -6.19
CA THR A 169 18.62 -4.41 -5.86
C THR A 169 17.18 -3.96 -5.66
N ASP A 170 16.22 -4.76 -6.13
CA ASP A 170 14.79 -4.42 -6.15
C ASP A 170 13.98 -5.34 -5.23
N GLY A 171 14.62 -5.96 -4.23
CA GLY A 171 13.95 -6.82 -3.27
C GLY A 171 13.39 -6.06 -2.06
N TYR A 172 12.75 -6.79 -1.15
CA TYR A 172 11.95 -6.22 -0.06
C TYR A 172 12.70 -5.36 0.94
N SER A 173 14.02 -5.48 1.12
CA SER A 173 14.80 -4.54 1.95
C SER A 173 15.34 -3.30 1.22
N SER A 174 14.95 -3.09 -0.04
CA SER A 174 15.41 -1.98 -0.88
C SER A 174 14.35 -0.97 -1.39
N PRO A 175 13.02 -1.09 -1.12
CA PRO A 175 12.01 -0.24 -1.77
C PRO A 175 12.21 1.25 -1.52
N ILE A 176 12.57 1.65 -0.30
CA ILE A 176 12.72 3.07 0.05
C ILE A 176 14.02 3.62 -0.52
N ARG A 177 15.08 2.81 -0.56
CA ARG A 177 16.29 3.18 -1.29
C ARG A 177 16.00 3.44 -2.77
N ARG A 178 15.24 2.56 -3.43
CA ARG A 178 14.84 2.77 -4.83
C ARG A 178 13.94 3.99 -4.99
N ALA A 179 13.03 4.24 -4.06
CA ALA A 179 12.19 5.43 -4.05
C ALA A 179 13.01 6.73 -3.99
N SER A 180 14.05 6.78 -3.16
CA SER A 180 14.95 7.94 -3.01
C SER A 180 15.71 8.32 -4.29
N GLU A 181 15.81 7.39 -5.24
CA GLU A 181 16.49 7.60 -6.52
C GLU A 181 15.53 8.14 -7.61
N MET A 182 14.22 8.24 -7.31
CA MET A 182 13.20 8.69 -8.26
C MET A 182 12.98 10.20 -8.15
N ALA A 183 13.11 10.92 -9.26
CA ALA A 183 13.00 12.39 -9.29
C ALA A 183 11.61 12.94 -8.89
N HIS A 184 10.57 12.11 -8.95
CA HIS A 184 9.20 12.45 -8.56
C HIS A 184 8.86 12.08 -7.11
N VAL A 185 9.79 11.48 -6.36
CA VAL A 185 9.69 11.28 -4.92
C VAL A 185 10.44 12.42 -4.24
N GLY A 186 9.71 13.21 -3.44
CA GLY A 186 10.23 14.33 -2.68
C GLY A 186 10.61 13.90 -1.26
N GLU A 187 9.82 14.30 -0.27
CA GLU A 187 10.10 13.94 1.12
C GLU A 187 9.71 12.49 1.43
N ILE A 188 10.48 11.83 2.31
CA ILE A 188 10.22 10.47 2.80
C ILE A 188 10.08 10.55 4.32
N PHE A 189 8.92 10.14 4.83
CA PHE A 189 8.65 10.00 6.27
C PHE A 189 8.53 8.52 6.60
N GLN A 190 9.45 8.01 7.43
CA GLN A 190 9.46 6.62 7.88
C GLN A 190 9.01 6.57 9.33
N ILE A 191 7.87 5.95 9.58
CA ILE A 191 7.13 6.03 10.84
C ILE A 191 6.96 4.62 11.41
N GLY A 192 7.42 4.42 12.64
CA GLY A 192 7.29 3.13 13.34
C GLY A 192 8.61 2.36 13.48
N LEU A 193 9.73 2.96 13.07
CA LEU A 193 11.05 2.34 13.10
C LEU A 193 11.39 1.84 14.50
N ARG A 194 11.75 0.56 14.62
CA ARG A 194 12.09 -0.07 15.91
C ARG A 194 12.78 -1.43 15.69
N ALA A 195 13.28 -1.99 16.79
CA ALA A 195 13.90 -3.32 16.83
C ALA A 195 15.04 -3.47 15.79
N ASN A 196 15.51 -4.71 15.60
CA ASN A 196 16.57 -5.01 14.65
C ASN A 196 15.98 -5.40 13.29
N GLY A 197 16.33 -4.64 12.25
CA GLY A 197 16.05 -4.97 10.86
C GLY A 197 17.30 -5.40 10.09
N SER A 198 17.22 -5.33 8.76
CA SER A 198 18.35 -5.58 7.85
C SER A 198 19.32 -4.39 7.73
N ALA A 199 18.89 -3.21 8.16
CA ALA A 199 19.66 -1.96 8.06
C ALA A 199 20.92 -1.99 8.91
N ARG A 200 21.98 -1.40 8.36
CA ARG A 200 23.25 -1.12 9.03
C ARG A 200 23.47 0.39 9.06
N GLN A 201 24.58 0.82 9.68
CA GLN A 201 24.93 2.24 9.75
C GLN A 201 24.98 2.89 8.37
N GLU A 202 25.51 2.20 7.36
CA GLU A 202 25.61 2.73 5.99
C GLU A 202 24.23 3.07 5.36
N GLU A 203 23.21 2.26 5.65
CA GLU A 203 21.85 2.51 5.17
C GLU A 203 21.18 3.66 5.93
N VAL A 204 21.41 3.77 7.25
CA VAL A 204 20.93 4.91 8.06
C VAL A 204 21.58 6.20 7.59
N ASP A 205 22.89 6.21 7.36
CA ASP A 205 23.63 7.36 6.87
C ASP A 205 23.13 7.79 5.48
N ALA A 206 22.84 6.83 4.60
CA ALA A 206 22.26 7.11 3.28
C ALA A 206 20.86 7.74 3.39
N ALA A 207 20.00 7.23 4.27
CA ALA A 207 18.66 7.78 4.50
C ALA A 207 18.72 9.22 5.04
N LEU A 208 19.60 9.49 6.00
CA LEU A 208 19.81 10.83 6.55
C LEU A 208 20.44 11.78 5.52
N ALA A 209 21.38 11.30 4.70
CA ALA A 209 22.00 12.09 3.64
C ALA A 209 21.01 12.49 2.54
N TYR A 210 20.02 11.65 2.26
CA TYR A 210 18.88 12.01 1.40
C TYR A 210 17.98 13.08 2.03
N GLY A 211 17.87 13.07 3.36
CA GLY A 211 16.95 13.93 4.12
C GLY A 211 15.65 13.21 4.52
N ALA A 212 15.68 11.88 4.66
CA ALA A 212 14.53 11.11 5.15
C ALA A 212 14.25 11.43 6.63
N HIS A 213 12.97 11.57 6.98
CA HIS A 213 12.51 11.78 8.35
C HIS A 213 12.31 10.43 9.02
N LEU A 214 13.27 10.02 9.84
CA LEU A 214 13.26 8.74 10.56
C LEU A 214 12.56 8.91 11.91
N ILE A 215 11.34 8.38 12.03
CA ILE A 215 10.49 8.51 13.22
C ILE A 215 10.34 7.12 13.85
N THR A 216 10.90 6.98 15.05
CA THR A 216 10.81 5.72 15.78
C THR A 216 9.39 5.48 16.31
N ALA A 217 9.02 4.23 16.55
CA ALA A 217 7.73 3.94 17.19
C ALA A 217 7.60 4.59 18.58
N HIS A 218 8.69 4.63 19.36
CA HIS A 218 8.72 5.30 20.66
C HIS A 218 8.45 6.80 20.54
N GLU A 219 9.07 7.46 19.56
CA GLU A 219 8.80 8.87 19.28
C GLU A 219 7.35 9.11 18.87
N LEU A 220 6.77 8.26 18.01
CA LEU A 220 5.36 8.34 17.65
C LEU A 220 4.45 8.23 18.89
N HIS A 221 4.74 7.29 19.79
CA HIS A 221 3.94 7.10 21.01
C HIS A 221 4.05 8.29 21.98
N ASP A 222 5.23 8.88 22.10
CA ASP A 222 5.48 10.02 23.00
C ASP A 222 4.89 11.33 22.45
N ALA A 223 5.08 11.58 21.15
CA ALA A 223 4.65 12.82 20.50
C ALA A 223 3.18 12.78 20.02
N GLY A 224 2.70 11.59 19.67
CA GLY A 224 1.39 11.37 19.08
C GLY A 224 1.35 11.63 17.57
N PRO A 225 0.36 11.05 16.86
CA PRO A 225 0.24 11.15 15.41
C PRO A 225 -0.08 12.57 14.93
N GLU A 226 -0.71 13.42 15.75
CA GLU A 226 -0.95 14.82 15.44
C GLU A 226 0.34 15.63 15.29
N ASP A 227 1.35 15.35 16.14
CA ASP A 227 2.67 15.98 16.03
C ASP A 227 3.36 15.54 14.75
N ILE A 228 3.38 14.23 14.46
CA ILE A 228 3.96 13.69 13.22
C ILE A 228 3.29 14.31 11.98
N LEU A 229 1.96 14.41 11.96
CA LEU A 229 1.22 15.08 10.88
C LEU A 229 1.57 16.55 10.71
N SER A 230 1.96 17.25 11.78
CA SER A 230 2.36 18.66 11.70
C SER A 230 3.71 18.86 11.00
N ARG A 231 4.57 17.83 11.00
CA ARG A 231 5.89 17.83 10.35
C ARG A 231 5.79 17.56 8.84
N ILE A 232 4.72 16.90 8.41
CA ILE A 232 4.45 16.61 7.00
C ILE A 232 3.88 17.89 6.34
N PRO A 233 4.39 18.34 5.17
CA PRO A 233 3.87 19.52 4.48
C PRO A 233 2.37 19.44 4.17
N ASP A 234 1.69 20.58 4.08
CA ASP A 234 0.30 20.66 3.60
C ASP A 234 0.24 20.76 2.07
N GLY A 235 -0.91 20.42 1.48
CA GLY A 235 -1.21 20.59 0.06
C GLY A 235 -0.50 19.63 -0.90
N GLY A 236 0.30 18.68 -0.38
CA GLY A 236 1.06 17.73 -1.19
C GLY A 236 0.25 16.53 -1.70
N ASN A 237 0.87 15.79 -2.62
CA ASN A 237 0.47 14.43 -2.99
C ASN A 237 1.21 13.44 -2.07
N TYR A 238 0.46 12.56 -1.40
CA TYR A 238 1.01 11.54 -0.51
C TYR A 238 0.79 10.15 -1.08
N TYR A 239 1.80 9.29 -0.97
CA TYR A 239 1.63 7.86 -1.19
C TYR A 239 1.93 7.13 0.12
N ILE A 240 1.07 6.20 0.52
CA ILE A 240 1.22 5.45 1.77
C ILE A 240 1.65 4.02 1.44
N THR A 241 2.85 3.64 1.84
CA THR A 241 3.31 2.25 1.81
C THR A 241 3.30 1.73 3.25
N MET A 242 2.52 0.68 3.50
CA MET A 242 2.32 0.14 4.84
C MET A 242 2.81 -1.30 4.89
N ASP A 243 3.95 -1.49 5.55
CA ASP A 243 4.35 -2.81 6.01
C ASP A 243 3.42 -3.28 7.12
N ALA A 244 2.89 -4.49 6.99
CA ALA A 244 2.11 -5.11 8.05
C ALA A 244 2.90 -5.23 9.36
N ASP A 245 4.23 -5.37 9.31
CA ASP A 245 5.08 -5.49 10.50
C ASP A 245 5.39 -4.13 11.16
N GLY A 246 5.11 -3.02 10.46
CA GLY A 246 5.10 -1.68 11.04
C GLY A 246 4.00 -1.48 12.08
N ILE A 247 2.88 -2.19 11.90
CA ILE A 247 1.77 -2.22 12.84
C ILE A 247 2.11 -3.16 14.01
N ASP A 248 1.65 -2.81 15.21
CA ASP A 248 1.93 -3.64 16.39
C ASP A 248 1.43 -5.09 16.19
N PRO A 249 2.23 -6.12 16.53
CA PRO A 249 1.87 -7.52 16.32
C PRO A 249 0.69 -7.99 17.17
N THR A 250 0.25 -7.24 18.19
CA THR A 250 -1.03 -7.50 18.85
C THR A 250 -2.25 -7.19 17.97
N ILE A 251 -2.03 -6.49 16.85
CA ILE A 251 -3.04 -6.04 15.88
C ILE A 251 -2.84 -6.75 14.52
N MET A 252 -1.61 -6.78 14.01
CA MET A 252 -1.24 -7.43 12.75
C MET A 252 -0.14 -8.50 12.98
N PRO A 253 -0.46 -9.63 13.64
CA PRO A 253 0.54 -10.67 13.97
C PRO A 253 1.08 -11.43 12.75
N ALA A 254 0.39 -11.37 11.61
CA ALA A 254 0.66 -12.26 10.48
C ALA A 254 1.79 -11.74 9.58
N VAL A 255 3.03 -11.76 10.07
CA VAL A 255 4.20 -11.24 9.34
C VAL A 255 5.43 -12.14 9.52
N ASN A 256 6.49 -11.88 8.76
CA ASN A 256 7.74 -12.65 8.88
C ASN A 256 8.58 -12.26 10.10
N GLY A 257 8.77 -10.97 10.35
CA GLY A 257 9.53 -10.45 11.48
C GLY A 257 8.70 -9.52 12.37
N PRO A 258 7.82 -10.03 13.25
CA PRO A 258 7.02 -9.16 14.11
C PRO A 258 7.92 -8.39 15.09
N ALA A 259 7.80 -7.06 15.12
CA ALA A 259 8.48 -6.19 16.07
C ALA A 259 7.50 -5.62 17.11
N LEU A 260 7.76 -5.81 18.41
CA LEU A 260 6.87 -5.34 19.49
C LEU A 260 6.87 -3.81 19.63
N GLY A 261 5.75 -3.22 20.07
CA GLY A 261 5.63 -1.79 20.33
C GLY A 261 5.51 -0.99 19.03
N GLY A 262 4.70 -1.49 18.10
CA GLY A 262 4.51 -0.88 16.78
C GLY A 262 3.43 0.17 16.73
N VAL A 263 3.20 0.70 15.53
CA VAL A 263 2.13 1.67 15.29
C VAL A 263 0.79 1.01 15.62
N THR A 264 0.01 1.66 16.48
CA THR A 264 -1.31 1.16 16.84
C THR A 264 -2.34 1.46 15.74
N TYR A 265 -3.44 0.71 15.70
CA TYR A 265 -4.55 0.98 14.78
C TYR A 265 -5.06 2.42 14.89
N GLY A 266 -5.14 2.95 16.12
CA GLY A 266 -5.59 4.32 16.38
C GLY A 266 -4.65 5.37 15.80
N GLU A 267 -3.34 5.18 15.92
CA GLU A 267 -2.32 6.07 15.35
C GLU A 267 -2.32 6.00 13.82
N ALA A 268 -2.26 4.80 13.23
CA ALA A 268 -2.31 4.62 11.78
C ALA A 268 -3.59 5.22 11.17
N ARG A 269 -4.76 5.02 11.81
CA ARG A 269 -6.01 5.64 11.40
C ARG A 269 -5.92 7.17 11.42
N LYS A 270 -5.39 7.76 12.49
CA LYS A 270 -5.22 9.21 12.59
C LYS A 270 -4.28 9.76 11.53
N LEU A 271 -3.17 9.06 11.23
CA LEU A 271 -2.24 9.41 10.15
C LEU A 271 -2.96 9.42 8.79
N ILE A 272 -3.65 8.32 8.43
CA ILE A 272 -4.42 8.21 7.18
C ILE A 272 -5.43 9.36 7.05
N HIS A 273 -6.21 9.61 8.11
CA HIS A 273 -7.23 10.66 8.12
C HIS A 273 -6.61 12.06 8.03
N GLY A 274 -5.49 12.28 8.71
CA GLY A 274 -4.77 13.54 8.70
C GLY A 274 -4.19 13.85 7.33
N LEU A 275 -3.55 12.88 6.67
CA LEU A 275 -3.01 13.04 5.32
C LEU A 275 -4.09 13.41 4.31
N VAL A 276 -5.26 12.77 4.38
CA VAL A 276 -6.40 13.12 3.52
C VAL A 276 -6.92 14.54 3.78
N LYS A 277 -6.83 15.03 5.02
CA LYS A 277 -7.21 16.42 5.34
C LYS A 277 -6.18 17.44 4.88
N LYS A 278 -4.89 17.08 4.90
CA LYS A 278 -3.79 17.98 4.58
C LYS A 278 -3.59 18.15 3.07
N GLY A 279 -3.92 17.15 2.27
CA GLY A 279 -3.65 17.16 0.82
C GLY A 279 -4.30 15.99 0.12
N ARG A 280 -3.61 15.39 -0.86
CA ARG A 280 -4.15 14.28 -1.63
C ARG A 280 -3.34 12.99 -1.45
N VAL A 281 -3.96 11.98 -0.83
CA VAL A 281 -3.43 10.61 -0.87
C VAL A 281 -3.71 10.03 -2.26
N VAL A 282 -2.67 9.77 -3.03
CA VAL A 282 -2.78 9.35 -4.44
C VAL A 282 -2.84 7.84 -4.61
N GLY A 283 -2.52 7.08 -3.57
CA GLY A 283 -2.61 5.63 -3.53
C GLY A 283 -2.11 5.09 -2.19
N MET A 284 -2.35 3.80 -1.97
CA MET A 284 -1.87 3.08 -0.79
C MET A 284 -1.59 1.63 -1.11
N ASP A 285 -0.52 1.08 -0.56
CA ASP A 285 -0.27 -0.36 -0.51
C ASP A 285 -0.21 -0.89 0.93
N ILE A 286 -0.52 -2.18 1.08
CA ILE A 286 -0.29 -2.96 2.30
C ILE A 286 0.42 -4.25 1.90
N VAL A 287 1.57 -4.52 2.53
CA VAL A 287 2.51 -5.59 2.15
C VAL A 287 2.89 -6.48 3.35
N GLU A 288 3.70 -7.52 3.12
CA GLU A 288 4.31 -8.43 4.11
C GLU A 288 3.35 -9.30 4.95
N ILE A 289 2.06 -9.30 4.60
CA ILE A 289 1.06 -10.16 5.23
C ILE A 289 1.36 -11.63 4.90
N THR A 290 1.49 -12.46 5.93
CA THR A 290 1.80 -13.89 5.88
C THR A 290 0.57 -14.69 6.34
N PRO A 291 -0.37 -15.06 5.45
CA PRO A 291 -1.68 -15.58 5.84
C PRO A 291 -1.65 -16.82 6.75
N LYS A 292 -0.65 -17.70 6.62
CA LYS A 292 -0.53 -18.88 7.52
C LYS A 292 -0.30 -18.52 8.98
N LYS A 293 0.15 -17.29 9.26
CA LYS A 293 0.39 -16.77 10.62
C LYS A 293 -0.79 -15.93 11.13
N ASP A 294 -1.86 -15.77 10.36
CA ASP A 294 -2.95 -14.86 10.72
C ASP A 294 -3.95 -15.47 11.69
N VAL A 295 -3.76 -15.16 12.97
CA VAL A 295 -4.63 -15.60 14.05
C VAL A 295 -6.00 -14.93 13.89
N ASN A 296 -7.04 -15.75 13.71
CA ASN A 296 -8.42 -15.28 13.51
C ASN A 296 -8.59 -14.29 12.35
N ASN A 297 -7.71 -14.34 11.33
CA ASN A 297 -7.70 -13.42 10.20
C ASN A 297 -7.62 -11.93 10.59
N ILE A 298 -7.11 -11.61 11.78
CA ILE A 298 -7.17 -10.25 12.31
C ILE A 298 -6.27 -9.28 11.53
N THR A 299 -5.16 -9.77 10.97
CA THR A 299 -4.27 -9.00 10.11
C THR A 299 -4.97 -8.63 8.81
N ALA A 300 -5.58 -9.60 8.13
CA ALA A 300 -6.34 -9.38 6.91
C ALA A 300 -7.55 -8.43 7.13
N ILE A 301 -8.25 -8.58 8.25
CA ILE A 301 -9.35 -7.65 8.62
C ILE A 301 -8.80 -6.24 8.83
N THR A 302 -7.68 -6.11 9.53
CA THR A 302 -7.06 -4.81 9.80
C THR A 302 -6.62 -4.12 8.51
N ALA A 303 -6.03 -4.85 7.55
CA ALA A 303 -5.70 -4.33 6.23
C ALA A 303 -6.95 -3.79 5.49
N CYS A 304 -8.05 -4.55 5.48
CA CYS A 304 -9.33 -4.07 4.94
C CYS A 304 -9.82 -2.80 5.65
N ARG A 305 -9.68 -2.73 6.98
CA ARG A 305 -10.07 -1.53 7.74
C ARG A 305 -9.23 -0.31 7.39
N PHE A 306 -7.93 -0.45 7.13
CA PHE A 306 -7.12 0.69 6.66
C PHE A 306 -7.55 1.17 5.27
N PHE A 307 -7.83 0.27 4.34
CA PHE A 307 -8.42 0.66 3.05
C PHE A 307 -9.78 1.36 3.23
N ILE A 308 -10.67 0.84 4.07
CA ILE A 308 -11.97 1.49 4.37
C ILE A 308 -11.77 2.91 4.94
N ASN A 309 -10.80 3.09 5.84
CA ASN A 309 -10.49 4.41 6.40
C ASN A 309 -10.01 5.39 5.31
N LEU A 310 -9.11 4.96 4.43
CA LEU A 310 -8.65 5.79 3.31
C LEU A 310 -9.80 6.11 2.34
N ILE A 311 -10.54 5.11 1.88
CA ILE A 311 -11.68 5.27 0.95
C ILE A 311 -12.71 6.23 1.55
N GLY A 312 -13.15 5.96 2.77
CA GLY A 312 -14.20 6.73 3.43
C GLY A 312 -13.83 8.20 3.63
N MET A 313 -12.56 8.48 3.93
CA MET A 313 -12.08 9.85 4.06
C MET A 313 -11.86 10.52 2.70
N ALA A 314 -11.31 9.81 1.71
CA ALA A 314 -11.12 10.32 0.35
C ALA A 314 -12.44 10.77 -0.29
N VAL A 315 -13.49 9.94 -0.17
CA VAL A 315 -14.83 10.25 -0.68
C VAL A 315 -15.40 11.51 -0.03
N ARG A 316 -15.25 11.66 1.29
CA ARG A 316 -15.72 12.84 2.04
C ARG A 316 -14.91 14.10 1.73
N ALA A 317 -13.62 13.94 1.46
CA ALA A 317 -12.75 15.03 0.99
C ALA A 317 -13.05 15.45 -0.47
N GLY A 318 -13.98 14.76 -1.16
CA GLY A 318 -14.40 15.12 -2.51
C GLY A 318 -13.40 14.70 -3.58
N TYR A 319 -12.56 13.70 -3.30
CA TYR A 319 -11.49 13.23 -4.20
C TYR A 319 -11.95 12.82 -5.60
N PHE A 320 -13.22 12.44 -5.74
CA PHE A 320 -13.79 11.81 -6.93
C PHE A 320 -14.96 12.62 -7.50
N LYS A 321 -15.18 13.84 -6.99
CA LYS A 321 -16.21 14.72 -7.55
C LYS A 321 -15.76 15.15 -8.94
N LYS A 322 -16.49 14.71 -9.96
CA LYS A 322 -16.30 15.20 -11.32
C LYS A 322 -16.57 16.70 -11.31
N THR A 323 -15.55 17.52 -11.54
CA THR A 323 -15.75 18.94 -11.81
C THR A 323 -16.60 18.98 -13.07
N SER A 324 -17.84 19.48 -12.98
CA SER A 324 -18.60 19.78 -14.18
C SER A 324 -17.76 20.75 -14.99
N ALA A 325 -17.25 20.29 -16.14
CA ALA A 325 -16.60 21.17 -17.09
C ALA A 325 -17.60 22.29 -17.43
N SER A 326 -17.25 23.51 -17.04
CA SER A 326 -17.91 24.74 -17.49
C SER A 326 -17.51 25.05 -18.92
#